data_AF-A0A419DV33-F1
#
_entry.id   AF-A0A419DV33-F1
#
_cell.length_a   1.000
_cell.length_b   1.000
_cell.length_c   1.000
_cell.angle_alpha   90.00
_cell.angle_beta   90.00
_cell.angle_gamma   90.00
#
_symmetry.space_group_name_H-M   'P 1'
#
loop_
_entity.id
_entity.type
_entity.pdbx_description
1 polymer ?
#
loop_
_entity_poly.entity_id
_entity_poly.type
_entity_poly.pdbx_seq_one_letter_code
_entity_poly.pdbx_strand_id
1 'polypeptide(L)'
;MNKKSFTLLELLTVIVIIGVLSTLGINQFRAAREMALQREAVANVRLIAAAERISRMETGAFAACTCTTAANCIAATGCNTLLRLQLNTTNWDYSVTVTATNFVVTAVRGTCTYTYNFSTDAISVSAGCSYHPPS
;
A
#
# COMPACT_ATOMS: atom_id res chain seq x y z
N MET A 1 40.63 27.69 -32.85
CA MET A 1 40.32 26.44 -32.13
C MET A 1 40.31 26.74 -30.64
N ASN A 2 39.14 26.98 -30.06
CA ASN A 2 38.99 27.52 -28.70
C ASN A 2 38.89 26.36 -27.70
N LYS A 3 40.01 25.98 -27.07
CA LYS A 3 40.03 24.95 -26.04
C LYS A 3 39.71 25.60 -24.69
N LYS A 4 38.44 25.56 -24.27
CA LYS A 4 38.08 25.87 -22.88
C LYS A 4 38.59 24.73 -22.00
N SER A 5 39.58 25.03 -21.17
CA SER A 5 40.02 24.14 -20.11
C SER A 5 39.11 24.37 -18.92
N PHE A 6 38.31 23.36 -18.55
CA PHE A 6 37.54 23.35 -17.32
C PHE A 6 38.52 23.23 -16.15
N THR A 7 38.35 23.99 -15.07
CA THR A 7 39.30 23.91 -13.96
C THR A 7 39.07 22.62 -13.16
N LEU A 8 40.14 21.92 -12.79
CA LEU A 8 40.08 20.72 -11.94
C LEU A 8 39.37 21.01 -10.61
N LEU A 9 39.51 22.24 -10.11
CA LEU A 9 38.90 22.69 -8.87
C LEU A 9 37.38 22.91 -8.99
N GLU A 10 36.88 23.43 -10.12
CA GLU A 10 35.43 23.48 -10.37
C GLU A 10 34.82 22.08 -10.28
N LEU A 11 35.43 21.11 -10.97
CA LEU A 11 34.92 19.74 -10.95
C LEU A 11 35.01 19.12 -9.55
N LEU A 12 36.11 19.40 -8.82
CA LEU A 12 36.34 18.89 -7.46
C LEU A 12 35.32 19.42 -6.45
N THR A 13 35.04 20.72 -6.46
CA THR A 13 34.04 21.29 -5.53
C THR A 13 32.63 20.77 -5.82
N VAL A 14 32.27 20.57 -7.09
CA VAL A 14 30.96 20.03 -7.48
C VAL A 14 30.77 18.60 -6.97
N ILE A 15 31.76 17.71 -7.13
CA ILE A 15 31.64 16.33 -6.63
C ILE A 15 31.63 16.27 -5.10
N VAL A 16 32.32 17.19 -4.41
CA VAL A 16 32.29 17.29 -2.94
C VAL A 16 30.92 17.74 -2.47
N ILE A 17 30.34 18.78 -3.10
CA ILE A 17 29.00 19.29 -2.74
C ILE A 17 27.92 18.23 -3.02
N ILE A 18 27.94 17.58 -4.21
CA ILE A 18 27.01 16.49 -4.54
C ILE A 18 27.17 15.32 -3.56
N GLY A 19 28.41 14.98 -3.18
CA GLY A 19 28.70 13.95 -2.18
C GLY A 19 28.01 14.22 -0.84
N VAL A 20 28.18 15.42 -0.29
CA VAL A 20 27.54 15.81 0.99
C VAL A 20 26.02 15.81 0.87
N LEU A 21 25.45 16.43 -0.18
CA LEU A 21 24.00 16.50 -0.36
C LEU A 21 23.36 15.11 -0.57
N SER A 22 24.05 14.21 -1.27
CA SER A 22 23.55 12.85 -1.54
C SER A 22 23.33 12.04 -0.26
N THR A 23 24.20 12.20 0.73
CA THR A 23 24.09 11.48 2.01
C THR A 23 22.91 11.96 2.85
N LEU A 24 22.59 13.27 2.81
CA LEU A 24 21.49 13.86 3.58
C LEU A 24 20.12 13.55 2.96
N GLY A 25 20.02 13.48 1.62
CA GLY A 25 18.73 13.35 0.92
C GLY A 25 18.06 11.96 1.01
N ILE A 26 18.81 10.88 1.22
CA ILE A 26 18.28 9.51 1.12
C ILE A 26 17.31 9.17 2.26
N ASN A 27 17.57 9.67 3.47
CA ASN A 27 16.81 9.26 4.66
C ASN A 27 15.37 9.81 4.65
N GLN A 28 15.16 11.01 4.12
CA GLN A 28 13.83 11.61 4.05
C GLN A 28 12.92 10.93 3.00
N PHE A 29 13.50 10.49 1.89
CA PHE A 29 12.75 9.82 0.82
C PHE A 29 12.18 8.46 1.26
N ARG A 30 12.92 7.71 2.07
CA ARG A 30 12.49 6.40 2.58
C ARG A 30 11.25 6.51 3.48
N ALA A 31 11.24 7.48 4.39
CA ALA A 31 10.10 7.70 5.30
C ALA A 31 8.85 8.17 4.53
N ALA A 32 9.01 9.09 3.58
CA ALA A 32 7.90 9.57 2.76
C ALA A 32 7.29 8.45 1.90
N ARG A 33 8.13 7.58 1.32
CA ARG A 33 7.67 6.40 0.58
C ARG A 33 6.87 5.45 1.48
N GLU A 34 7.34 5.22 2.70
CA GLU A 34 6.62 4.33 3.63
C GLU A 34 5.23 4.87 3.97
N MET A 35 5.12 6.17 4.25
CA MET A 35 3.83 6.82 4.51
C MET A 35 2.88 6.72 3.31
N ALA A 36 3.40 6.88 2.08
CA ALA A 36 2.61 6.73 0.87
C ALA A 36 2.08 5.29 0.73
N LEU A 37 2.92 4.28 0.97
CA LEU A 37 2.52 2.88 0.91
C LEU A 37 1.47 2.51 1.96
N GLN A 38 1.55 3.09 3.16
CA GLN A 38 0.55 2.85 4.19
C GLN A 38 -0.79 3.51 3.86
N ARG A 39 -0.77 4.74 3.32
CA ARG A 39 -1.99 5.40 2.83
C ARG A 39 -2.62 4.61 1.69
N GLU A 40 -1.81 4.05 0.80
CA GLU A 40 -2.25 3.13 -0.25
C GLU A 40 -2.97 1.91 0.34
N ALA A 41 -2.41 1.26 1.37
CA ALA A 41 -3.08 0.13 2.03
C ALA A 41 -4.44 0.50 2.61
N VAL A 42 -4.49 1.60 3.38
CA VAL A 42 -5.75 2.07 4.00
C VAL A 42 -6.79 2.40 2.93
N ALA A 43 -6.38 3.09 1.87
CA ALA A 43 -7.27 3.43 0.75
C ALA A 43 -7.79 2.18 0.04
N ASN A 44 -6.92 1.22 -0.25
CA ASN A 44 -7.29 -0.01 -0.96
C ASN A 44 -8.19 -0.92 -0.12
N VAL A 45 -7.91 -1.05 1.19
CA VAL A 45 -8.77 -1.78 2.12
C VAL A 45 -10.17 -1.17 2.17
N ARG A 46 -10.28 0.17 2.23
CA ARG A 46 -11.58 0.87 2.15
C ARG A 46 -12.26 0.69 0.80
N LEU A 47 -11.50 0.70 -0.28
CA LEU A 47 -12.01 0.49 -1.64
C LEU A 47 -12.64 -0.91 -1.77
N ILE A 48 -11.97 -1.95 -1.28
CA ILE A 48 -12.51 -3.32 -1.23
C ILE A 48 -13.77 -3.36 -0.38
N ALA A 49 -13.75 -2.72 0.80
CA ALA A 49 -14.91 -2.68 1.69
C ALA A 49 -16.11 -1.92 1.09
N ALA A 50 -15.87 -0.93 0.24
CA ALA A 50 -16.92 -0.26 -0.52
C ALA A 50 -17.49 -1.16 -1.62
N ALA A 51 -16.62 -1.86 -2.36
CA ALA A 51 -17.05 -2.80 -3.39
C ALA A 51 -17.88 -3.97 -2.82
N GLU A 52 -17.50 -4.51 -1.66
CA GLU A 52 -18.28 -5.54 -0.96
C GLU A 52 -19.68 -5.04 -0.57
N ARG A 53 -19.77 -3.80 -0.09
CA ARG A 53 -21.07 -3.17 0.21
C ARG A 53 -21.93 -3.04 -1.03
N ILE A 54 -21.33 -2.59 -2.14
CA ILE A 54 -22.04 -2.48 -3.43
C ILE A 54 -22.53 -3.85 -3.88
N SER A 55 -21.69 -4.88 -3.82
CA SER A 55 -22.07 -6.26 -4.17
C SER A 55 -23.27 -6.76 -3.35
N ARG A 56 -23.29 -6.46 -2.05
CA ARG A 56 -24.43 -6.78 -1.17
C ARG A 56 -25.69 -6.00 -1.49
N MET A 57 -25.57 -4.74 -1.90
CA MET A 57 -26.72 -3.94 -2.35
C MET A 57 -27.30 -4.45 -3.67
N GLU A 58 -26.45 -4.95 -4.58
CA GLU A 58 -26.87 -5.44 -5.90
C GLU A 58 -27.46 -6.85 -5.84
N THR A 59 -26.84 -7.75 -5.08
CA THR A 59 -27.15 -9.20 -5.11
C THR A 59 -27.81 -9.71 -3.84
N GLY A 60 -27.89 -8.90 -2.78
CA GLY A 60 -28.35 -9.31 -1.46
C GLY A 60 -27.31 -10.05 -0.62
N ALA A 61 -26.14 -10.35 -1.17
CA ALA A 61 -25.05 -11.06 -0.51
C ALA A 61 -23.70 -10.39 -0.78
N PHE A 62 -22.74 -10.55 0.14
CA PHE A 62 -21.36 -10.15 -0.11
C PHE A 62 -20.74 -10.99 -1.22
N ALA A 63 -19.74 -10.44 -1.91
CA ALA A 63 -19.08 -11.18 -3.00
C ALA A 63 -18.38 -12.41 -2.42
N ALA A 64 -18.55 -13.56 -3.04
CA ALA A 64 -17.94 -14.81 -2.58
C ALA A 64 -16.43 -14.88 -2.92
N CYS A 65 -15.68 -13.82 -2.67
CA CYS A 65 -14.27 -13.70 -2.98
C CYS A 65 -13.37 -14.05 -1.78
N THR A 66 -13.78 -15.06 -1.01
CA THR A 66 -13.11 -15.46 0.23
C THR A 66 -11.73 -16.05 -0.06
N CYS A 67 -10.75 -15.59 0.70
CA CYS A 67 -9.41 -16.11 0.74
C CYS A 67 -8.78 -15.78 2.10
N THR A 68 -8.11 -16.77 2.68
CA THR A 68 -7.63 -16.71 4.06
C THR A 68 -6.12 -16.54 4.14
N THR A 69 -5.39 -16.82 3.05
CA THR A 69 -3.95 -16.63 2.96
C THR A 69 -3.63 -15.37 2.17
N ALA A 70 -2.80 -14.50 2.75
CA ALA A 70 -2.51 -13.17 2.21
C ALA A 70 -1.82 -13.20 0.83
N ALA A 71 -0.97 -14.21 0.56
CA ALA A 71 -0.16 -14.27 -0.66
C ALA A 71 -1.01 -14.13 -1.94
N ASN A 72 -0.99 -12.94 -2.54
CA ASN A 72 -1.65 -12.59 -3.80
C ASN A 72 -3.14 -12.96 -3.97
N CYS A 73 -3.93 -13.05 -2.89
CA CYS A 73 -5.30 -13.55 -3.04
C CYS A 73 -6.15 -12.76 -4.04
N ILE A 74 -6.14 -11.42 -4.00
CA ILE A 74 -7.03 -10.62 -4.86
C ILE A 74 -6.82 -10.89 -6.36
N ALA A 75 -5.58 -11.21 -6.76
CA ALA A 75 -5.24 -11.61 -8.12
C ALA A 75 -5.55 -13.09 -8.39
N ALA A 76 -5.30 -13.97 -7.42
CA ALA A 76 -5.43 -15.43 -7.58
C ALA A 76 -6.87 -15.96 -7.49
N THR A 77 -7.72 -15.35 -6.66
CA THR A 77 -9.09 -15.79 -6.39
C THR A 77 -10.13 -15.06 -7.26
N GLY A 78 -9.69 -14.15 -8.13
CA GLY A 78 -10.59 -13.39 -9.00
C GLY A 78 -11.42 -12.32 -8.26
N CYS A 79 -11.02 -11.93 -7.05
CA CYS A 79 -11.70 -10.88 -6.28
C CYS A 79 -11.80 -9.57 -7.09
N ASN A 80 -10.75 -9.22 -7.84
CA ASN A 80 -10.79 -8.09 -8.76
C ASN A 80 -11.95 -8.19 -9.78
N THR A 81 -12.23 -9.38 -10.30
CA THR A 81 -13.34 -9.59 -11.26
C THR A 81 -14.69 -9.53 -10.56
N LEU A 82 -14.84 -10.20 -9.41
CA LEU A 82 -16.11 -10.27 -8.66
C LEU A 82 -16.50 -8.90 -8.08
N LEU A 83 -15.52 -8.15 -7.58
CA LEU A 83 -15.71 -6.82 -6.98
C LEU A 83 -15.50 -5.68 -7.98
N ARG A 84 -15.16 -5.98 -9.24
CA ARG A 84 -14.89 -5.00 -10.31
C ARG A 84 -13.79 -4.00 -9.91
N LEU A 85 -12.76 -4.51 -9.25
CA LEU A 85 -11.58 -3.77 -8.80
C LEU A 85 -10.39 -4.03 -9.73
N GLN A 86 -9.39 -3.15 -9.66
CA GLN A 86 -8.13 -3.31 -10.38
C GLN A 86 -6.95 -3.09 -9.44
N LEU A 87 -6.93 -3.86 -8.35
CA LEU A 87 -5.85 -3.84 -7.37
C LEU A 87 -4.71 -4.76 -7.81
N ASN A 88 -3.47 -4.33 -7.60
CA ASN A 88 -2.29 -5.17 -7.77
C ASN A 88 -1.66 -5.48 -6.40
N THR A 89 -0.81 -6.49 -6.35
CA THR A 89 -0.20 -6.98 -5.12
C THR A 89 1.29 -6.66 -5.04
N THR A 90 1.73 -5.61 -5.74
CA THR A 90 3.16 -5.23 -5.83
C THR A 90 3.71 -4.81 -4.47
N ASN A 91 2.93 -4.04 -3.71
CA ASN A 91 3.35 -3.50 -2.42
C ASN A 91 2.65 -4.19 -1.24
N TRP A 92 1.44 -4.72 -1.44
CA TRP A 92 0.60 -5.26 -0.38
C TRP A 92 -0.10 -6.52 -0.84
N ASP A 93 -0.12 -7.50 0.04
CA ASP A 93 -0.87 -8.73 -0.10
C ASP A 93 -2.26 -8.56 0.50
N TYR A 94 -3.31 -8.68 -0.31
CA TYR A 94 -4.68 -8.47 0.13
C TYR A 94 -5.43 -9.80 0.26
N SER A 95 -6.15 -9.97 1.36
CA SER A 95 -7.11 -11.06 1.56
C SER A 95 -8.47 -10.55 2.02
N VAL A 96 -9.52 -11.28 1.67
CA VAL A 96 -10.91 -10.99 2.07
C VAL A 96 -11.50 -12.25 2.64
N THR A 97 -12.04 -12.21 3.85
CA THR A 97 -12.82 -13.33 4.41
C THR A 97 -14.27 -12.91 4.48
N VAL A 98 -15.15 -13.63 3.78
CA VAL A 98 -16.58 -13.34 3.70
C VAL A 98 -17.38 -14.42 4.40
N THR A 99 -18.40 -13.98 5.14
CA THR A 99 -19.44 -14.79 5.76
C THR A 99 -20.81 -14.25 5.35
N ALA A 100 -21.90 -14.90 5.76
CA ALA A 100 -23.25 -14.45 5.39
C ALA A 100 -23.58 -13.02 5.89
N THR A 101 -23.01 -12.59 7.02
CA THR A 101 -23.35 -11.33 7.68
C THR A 101 -22.17 -10.39 7.87
N ASN A 102 -20.95 -10.82 7.53
CA ASN A 102 -19.74 -10.06 7.76
C ASN A 102 -18.69 -10.30 6.68
N PHE A 103 -17.81 -9.33 6.49
CA PHE A 103 -16.56 -9.53 5.78
C PHE A 103 -15.39 -8.83 6.49
N VAL A 104 -14.19 -9.36 6.29
CA VAL A 104 -12.94 -8.82 6.80
C VAL A 104 -11.96 -8.68 5.65
N VAL A 105 -11.41 -7.50 5.47
CA VAL A 105 -10.37 -7.23 4.47
C VAL A 105 -9.05 -7.03 5.19
N THR A 106 -8.00 -7.69 4.73
CA THR A 106 -6.67 -7.57 5.32
C THR A 106 -5.66 -7.22 4.23
N ALA A 107 -4.80 -6.23 4.49
CA ALA A 107 -3.62 -5.91 3.70
C ALA A 107 -2.36 -6.21 4.53
N VAL A 108 -1.47 -7.05 4.01
CA VAL A 108 -0.25 -7.49 4.69
C VAL A 108 0.97 -7.06 3.90
N ARG A 109 2.00 -6.56 4.60
CA ARG A 109 3.35 -6.37 4.07
C ARG A 109 4.36 -6.62 5.17
N GLY A 110 5.05 -7.76 5.10
CA GLY A 110 5.92 -8.22 6.18
C GLY A 110 5.12 -8.41 7.48
N THR A 111 5.51 -7.73 8.56
CA THR A 111 4.81 -7.76 9.87
C THR A 111 3.71 -6.70 9.99
N CYS A 112 3.61 -5.79 9.03
CA CYS A 112 2.61 -4.73 9.04
C CYS A 112 1.32 -5.22 8.41
N THR A 113 0.21 -5.07 9.14
CA THR A 113 -1.10 -5.57 8.74
C THR A 113 -2.16 -4.52 9.01
N TYR A 114 -2.94 -4.19 7.98
CA TYR A 114 -4.15 -3.37 8.09
C TYR A 114 -5.36 -4.28 7.92
N THR A 115 -6.26 -4.27 8.88
CA THR A 115 -7.47 -5.10 8.86
C THR A 115 -8.69 -4.22 9.00
N TYR A 116 -9.58 -4.26 8.01
CA TYR A 116 -10.90 -3.68 8.09
C TYR A 116 -11.91 -4.77 8.44
N ASN A 117 -12.74 -4.51 9.45
CA ASN A 117 -13.83 -5.39 9.84
C ASN A 117 -15.16 -4.66 9.63
N PHE A 118 -16.04 -5.23 8.81
CA PHE A 118 -17.33 -4.65 8.50
C PHE A 118 -18.23 -4.50 9.74
N SER A 119 -18.18 -5.46 10.67
CA SER A 119 -19.03 -5.44 11.87
C SER A 119 -18.72 -4.28 12.82
N THR A 120 -17.46 -3.83 12.86
CA THR A 120 -17.03 -2.72 13.71
C THR A 120 -16.85 -1.41 12.93
N ASP A 121 -17.01 -1.46 11.61
CA ASP A 121 -16.70 -0.40 10.65
C ASP A 121 -15.38 0.33 10.92
N ALA A 122 -14.35 -0.43 11.28
CA ALA A 122 -13.08 0.12 11.75
C ALA A 122 -11.89 -0.56 11.08
N ILE A 123 -10.79 0.20 10.95
CA ILE A 123 -9.50 -0.31 10.52
C ILE A 123 -8.61 -0.46 11.74
N SER A 124 -8.20 -1.69 12.04
CA SER A 124 -7.17 -2.00 13.02
C SER A 124 -5.82 -2.18 12.33
N VAL A 125 -4.74 -1.81 13.01
CA VAL A 125 -3.38 -1.86 12.49
C VAL A 125 -2.52 -2.70 13.43
N SER A 126 -1.66 -3.58 12.90
CA SER A 126 -0.73 -4.36 13.73
C SER A 126 0.37 -3.48 14.32
N ALA A 127 0.89 -3.89 15.49
CA ALA A 127 2.00 -3.19 16.17
C ALA A 127 3.30 -3.12 15.33
N GLY A 128 3.42 -3.95 14.28
CA GLY A 128 4.56 -3.94 13.36
C GLY A 128 4.55 -2.78 12.34
N CYS A 129 3.48 -1.99 12.28
CA CYS A 129 3.40 -0.82 11.41
C CYS A 129 4.00 0.41 12.11
N SER A 130 5.16 0.87 11.64
CA SER A 130 5.95 1.95 12.26
C SER A 130 5.31 3.35 12.23
N TYR A 131 4.10 3.50 11.68
CA TYR A 131 3.40 4.78 11.56
C TYR A 131 1.89 4.57 11.61
N HIS A 132 1.25 5.32 12.51
CA HIS A 132 -0.19 5.37 12.70
C HIS A 132 -0.77 6.50 11.83
N PRO A 133 -1.82 6.26 11.03
CA PRO A 133 -2.46 7.33 10.27
C PRO A 133 -3.05 8.40 11.21
N PRO A 134 -3.17 9.67 10.78
CA PRO A 134 -3.90 10.67 11.55
C PRO A 134 -5.38 10.26 11.64
N SER A 135 -5.88 10.24 12.88
CA SER A 135 -7.29 10.02 13.26
C SER A 135 -8.23 10.96 12.53
#